data_AF-A0A445CY08-F1
#
_entry.id   AF-A0A445CY08-F1
#
_cell.length_a   1.000
_cell.length_b   1.000
_cell.length_c   1.000
_cell.angle_alpha   90.00
_cell.angle_beta   90.00
_cell.angle_gamma   90.00
#
_symmetry.space_group_name_H-M   'P 1'
#
loop_
_entity.id
_entity.type
_entity.pdbx_description
1 polymer ?
#
loop_
_entity_poly.entity_id
_entity_poly.type
_entity_poly.pdbx_seq_one_letter_code
_entity_poly.pdbx_strand_id
1 'polypeptide(L)'
;MWTSLNYGGRTVFLEEDKAWIDQVQQRIPGLESYHVAYDTKVHQADDLIKIGMEEDECKKVSDPRFSKCQLAHKGFPSEVYDIEWDVIMVDAPTGYFEGAPGRMSAIYTAGLIARNKEQGETDVFVHDVDRKVEDTFSKAFLCQGYLREQQGRIRHFTIPSHKARLGRPFCPS
;
A
#
# COMPACT_ATOMS: atom_id res chain seq x y z
N MET A 1 -1.66 23.03 -1.71
CA MET A 1 -1.94 22.30 -0.45
C MET A 1 -0.92 21.19 -0.26
N TRP A 2 -0.83 20.18 -1.14
CA TRP A 2 0.14 19.08 -1.01
C TRP A 2 1.62 19.50 -1.13
N THR A 3 1.95 20.37 -2.09
CA THR A 3 3.30 20.96 -2.23
C THR A 3 3.76 21.79 -1.04
N SER A 4 2.83 22.24 -0.18
CA SER A 4 3.12 23.01 1.03
C SER A 4 3.34 22.10 2.25
N LEU A 5 2.69 20.93 2.27
CA LEU A 5 2.78 19.95 3.36
C LEU A 5 4.08 19.14 3.31
N ASN A 6 4.62 18.91 2.12
CA ASN A 6 5.86 18.19 1.90
C ASN A 6 6.93 19.09 1.26
N TYR A 7 7.16 20.28 1.83
CA TYR A 7 8.10 21.24 1.27
C TYR A 7 9.51 20.66 1.19
N GLY A 8 10.09 20.62 -0.02
CA GLY A 8 11.41 20.03 -0.28
C GLY A 8 11.42 18.50 -0.37
N GLY A 9 10.28 17.83 -0.12
CA GLY A 9 10.12 16.40 -0.32
C GLY A 9 9.49 16.07 -1.68
N ARG A 10 9.45 14.78 -2.00
CA ARG A 10 8.79 14.24 -3.20
C ARG A 10 7.45 13.63 -2.83
N THR A 11 6.41 13.94 -3.60
CA THR A 11 5.08 13.34 -3.44
C THR A 11 4.63 12.77 -4.77
N VAL A 12 4.27 11.49 -4.79
CA VAL A 12 3.79 10.77 -5.96
C VAL A 12 2.38 10.25 -5.69
N PHE A 13 1.49 10.44 -6.66
CA PHE A 13 0.13 9.90 -6.63
C PHE A 13 0.02 8.70 -7.57
N LEU A 14 -0.58 7.61 -7.10
CA LEU A 14 -0.97 6.46 -7.91
C LEU A 14 -2.49 6.45 -7.99
N GLU A 15 -3.02 6.54 -9.20
CA GLU A 15 -4.44 6.80 -9.42
C GLU A 15 -5.00 5.88 -10.51
N GLU A 16 -6.22 5.36 -10.31
CA GLU A 16 -6.90 4.48 -11.26
C GLU A 16 -7.72 5.25 -12.30
N ASP A 17 -8.11 6.49 -12.02
CA ASP A 17 -8.86 7.32 -12.95
C ASP A 17 -7.94 8.24 -13.76
N LYS A 18 -7.68 7.85 -15.01
CA LYS A 18 -6.90 8.66 -15.96
C LYS A 18 -7.51 10.05 -16.20
N ALA A 19 -8.84 10.16 -16.24
CA ALA A 19 -9.49 11.45 -16.48
C ALA A 19 -9.31 12.39 -15.28
N TRP A 20 -9.32 11.85 -14.07
CA TRP A 20 -8.97 12.61 -12.87
C TRP A 20 -7.53 13.13 -12.93
N ILE A 21 -6.58 12.29 -13.33
CA ILE A 21 -5.17 12.70 -13.50
C ILE A 21 -5.06 13.87 -14.47
N ASP A 22 -5.66 13.74 -15.66
CA ASP A 22 -5.60 14.77 -16.70
C ASP A 22 -6.22 16.09 -16.19
N GLN A 23 -7.33 16.03 -15.44
CA GLN A 23 -7.97 17.19 -14.85
C GLN A 23 -7.12 17.87 -13.78
N VAL A 24 -6.48 17.09 -12.89
CA VAL A 24 -5.70 17.63 -11.78
C VAL A 24 -4.37 18.20 -12.27
N GLN A 25 -3.73 17.60 -13.27
CA GLN A 25 -2.50 18.12 -13.86
C GLN A 25 -2.69 19.50 -14.50
N GLN A 26 -3.86 19.79 -15.07
CA GLN A 26 -4.20 21.13 -15.56
C GLN A 26 -4.33 22.16 -14.44
N ARG A 27 -4.80 21.73 -13.26
CA ARG A 27 -5.03 22.61 -12.09
C ARG A 27 -3.78 22.80 -11.24
N ILE A 28 -2.93 21.79 -11.15
CA ILE A 28 -1.71 21.78 -10.35
C ILE A 28 -0.55 21.34 -11.26
N PRO A 29 -0.01 22.26 -12.09
CA PRO A 29 1.16 21.98 -12.90
C PRO A 29 2.32 21.52 -12.02
N GLY A 30 2.92 20.38 -12.36
CA GLY A 30 4.02 19.78 -11.60
C GLY A 30 3.61 18.75 -10.54
N LEU A 31 2.32 18.42 -10.42
CA LEU A 31 1.91 17.23 -9.64
C LEU A 31 2.44 15.96 -10.31
N GLU A 32 3.24 15.18 -9.58
CA GLU A 32 3.70 13.89 -10.05
C GLU A 32 2.62 12.82 -9.77
N SER A 33 2.06 12.25 -10.83
CA SER A 33 0.98 11.27 -10.74
C SER A 33 1.08 10.23 -11.85
N TYR A 34 0.81 8.97 -11.52
CA TYR A 34 0.83 7.86 -12.46
C TYR A 34 -0.50 7.13 -12.49
N HIS A 35 -0.96 6.81 -13.69
CA HIS A 35 -2.12 5.96 -13.89
C HIS A 35 -1.75 4.50 -13.61
N VAL A 36 -2.52 3.84 -12.76
CA VAL A 36 -2.29 2.47 -12.32
C VAL A 36 -3.55 1.64 -12.48
N ALA A 37 -3.43 0.48 -13.14
CA ALA A 37 -4.49 -0.51 -13.20
C ALA A 37 -4.43 -1.44 -11.98
N TYR A 38 -5.55 -1.62 -11.28
CA TYR A 38 -5.69 -2.56 -10.18
C TYR A 38 -6.55 -3.76 -10.59
N ASP A 39 -5.96 -4.95 -10.58
CA ASP A 39 -6.57 -6.14 -11.17
C ASP A 39 -7.44 -6.94 -10.18
N THR A 40 -7.19 -6.82 -8.87
CA THR A 40 -7.97 -7.51 -7.84
C THR A 40 -9.32 -6.86 -7.64
N LYS A 41 -10.39 -7.65 -7.56
CA LYS A 41 -11.76 -7.19 -7.36
C LYS A 41 -12.26 -7.45 -5.95
N VAL A 42 -13.15 -6.59 -5.44
CA VAL A 42 -13.68 -6.68 -4.06
C VAL A 42 -14.22 -8.07 -3.72
N HIS A 43 -14.97 -8.70 -4.62
CA HIS A 43 -15.52 -10.05 -4.41
C HIS A 43 -14.45 -11.15 -4.22
N GLN A 44 -13.20 -10.90 -4.61
CA GLN A 44 -12.09 -11.83 -4.45
C GLN A 44 -11.42 -11.73 -3.07
N ALA A 45 -11.86 -10.79 -2.21
CA ALA A 45 -11.18 -10.48 -0.96
C ALA A 45 -11.07 -11.68 -0.02
N ASP A 46 -12.14 -12.48 0.10
CA ASP A 46 -12.17 -13.64 1.02
C ASP A 46 -11.22 -14.77 0.55
N ASP A 47 -11.06 -14.98 -0.76
CA ASP A 47 -10.08 -15.93 -1.29
C ASP A 47 -8.65 -15.40 -1.16
N LEU A 48 -8.45 -14.12 -1.46
CA LEU A 48 -7.14 -13.47 -1.41
C LEU A 48 -6.56 -13.39 0.01
N ILE A 49 -7.39 -13.14 1.03
CA ILE A 49 -6.92 -13.15 2.42
C ILE A 49 -6.48 -14.56 2.82
N LYS A 50 -7.22 -15.60 2.41
CA LYS A 50 -6.87 -16.99 2.68
C LYS A 50 -5.53 -17.35 2.05
N ILE A 51 -5.37 -17.07 0.75
CA ILE A 51 -4.12 -17.28 0.00
C ILE A 51 -2.96 -16.56 0.71
N GLY A 52 -3.12 -15.28 1.04
CA GLY A 52 -2.06 -14.49 1.67
C GLY A 52 -1.66 -14.99 3.06
N MET A 53 -2.58 -15.63 3.79
CA MET A 53 -2.33 -16.18 5.12
C MET A 53 -1.76 -17.59 5.08
N GLU A 54 -2.09 -18.40 4.08
CA GLU A 54 -1.66 -19.80 3.94
C GLU A 54 -0.32 -19.92 3.19
N GLU A 55 -0.08 -19.09 2.17
CA GLU A 55 1.12 -19.20 1.35
C GLU A 55 2.36 -18.57 1.98
N ASP A 56 3.42 -19.35 2.12
CA ASP A 56 4.71 -18.86 2.62
C ASP A 56 5.33 -17.78 1.74
N GLU A 57 5.07 -17.82 0.42
CA GLU A 57 5.52 -16.78 -0.51
C GLU A 57 4.93 -15.40 -0.17
N CYS A 58 3.73 -15.35 0.42
CA CYS A 58 3.11 -14.10 0.85
C CYS A 58 3.70 -13.53 2.15
N LYS A 59 4.49 -14.32 2.89
CA LYS A 59 5.18 -13.92 4.12
C LYS A 59 6.67 -13.64 3.90
N LYS A 60 7.16 -13.75 2.67
CA LYS A 60 8.54 -13.41 2.31
C LYS A 60 8.64 -11.94 1.93
N VAL A 61 9.55 -11.23 2.60
CA VAL A 61 9.90 -9.87 2.18
C VAL A 61 10.82 -9.98 0.97
N SER A 62 10.31 -9.54 -0.17
CA SER A 62 11.01 -9.49 -1.45
C SER A 62 10.56 -8.26 -2.21
N ASP A 63 11.32 -7.87 -3.23
CA ASP A 63 10.89 -6.82 -4.16
C ASP A 63 9.52 -7.19 -4.77
N PRO A 64 8.50 -6.31 -4.65
CA PRO A 64 7.16 -6.60 -5.14
C PRO A 64 7.11 -7.01 -6.63
N ARG A 65 8.02 -6.49 -7.46
CA ARG A 65 8.13 -6.81 -8.90
C ARG A 65 8.38 -8.29 -9.15
N PHE A 66 9.06 -8.97 -8.23
CA PHE A 66 9.44 -10.37 -8.32
C PHE A 66 8.72 -11.28 -7.32
N SER A 67 7.83 -10.72 -6.49
CA SER A 67 7.08 -11.50 -5.52
C SER A 67 6.18 -12.54 -6.21
N LYS A 68 6.16 -13.74 -5.65
CA LYS A 68 5.28 -14.83 -6.10
C LYS A 68 3.89 -14.75 -5.47
N CYS A 69 3.71 -13.94 -4.42
CA CYS A 69 2.41 -13.73 -3.81
C CYS A 69 1.47 -13.02 -4.77
N GLN A 70 0.25 -13.55 -4.93
CA GLN A 70 -0.77 -12.96 -5.81
C GLN A 70 -1.18 -11.54 -5.40
N LEU A 71 -1.00 -11.19 -4.12
CA LEU A 71 -1.33 -9.86 -3.59
C LEU A 71 -0.32 -8.77 -3.99
N ALA A 72 0.88 -9.14 -4.46
CA ALA A 72 1.88 -8.17 -4.87
C ALA A 72 1.50 -7.51 -6.20
N HIS A 73 1.31 -6.19 -6.19
CA HIS A 73 1.10 -5.40 -7.39
C HIS A 73 2.45 -5.17 -8.09
N LYS A 74 2.49 -5.46 -9.39
CA LYS A 74 3.70 -5.45 -10.24
C LYS A 74 3.70 -4.35 -11.30
N GLY A 75 2.62 -3.59 -11.40
CA GLY A 75 2.39 -2.59 -12.44
C GLY A 75 2.53 -1.15 -11.95
N PHE A 76 3.12 -0.89 -10.78
CA PHE A 76 3.48 0.47 -10.40
C PHE A 76 4.70 0.94 -11.22
N PRO A 77 4.89 2.26 -11.40
CA PRO A 77 6.14 2.81 -11.93
C PRO A 77 7.36 2.33 -11.14
N SER A 78 8.50 2.16 -11.79
CA SER A 78 9.73 1.66 -11.14
C SER A 78 10.15 2.54 -9.97
N GLU A 79 10.00 3.86 -10.07
CA GLU A 79 10.37 4.77 -8.98
C GLU A 79 9.63 4.48 -7.67
N VAL A 80 8.40 3.95 -7.74
CA VAL A 80 7.63 3.59 -6.54
C VAL A 80 8.30 2.46 -5.77
N TYR A 81 8.90 1.50 -6.46
CA TYR A 81 9.60 0.39 -5.85
C TYR A 81 11.02 0.74 -5.41
N ASP A 82 11.67 1.68 -6.09
CA ASP A 82 13.08 2.02 -5.89
C ASP A 82 13.29 3.09 -4.80
N ILE A 83 12.26 3.87 -4.47
CA ILE A 83 12.33 4.93 -3.45
C ILE A 83 12.03 4.39 -2.05
N GLU A 84 12.84 4.82 -1.09
CA GLU A 84 12.63 4.58 0.33
C GLU A 84 11.61 5.54 0.95
N TRP A 85 10.33 5.28 0.77
CA TRP A 85 9.26 6.15 1.27
C TRP A 85 9.27 6.28 2.80
N ASP A 86 9.08 7.51 3.28
CA ASP A 86 8.88 7.78 4.70
C ASP A 86 7.41 7.63 5.09
N VAL A 87 6.49 8.01 4.18
CA VAL A 87 5.04 7.93 4.37
C VAL A 87 4.38 7.32 3.14
N ILE A 88 3.44 6.41 3.35
CA ILE A 88 2.56 5.84 2.31
C ILE A 88 1.11 5.97 2.78
N MET A 89 0.24 6.55 1.95
CA MET A 89 -1.21 6.60 2.19
C MET A 89 -1.93 5.70 1.20
N VAL A 90 -2.65 4.71 1.69
CA VAL A 90 -3.49 3.82 0.89
C VAL A 90 -4.94 4.30 0.96
N ASP A 91 -5.32 5.09 -0.04
CA ASP A 91 -6.69 5.61 -0.23
C ASP A 91 -7.26 5.27 -1.62
N ALA A 92 -6.61 4.38 -2.36
CA ALA A 92 -7.08 3.84 -3.62
C ALA A 92 -6.67 2.36 -3.73
N PRO A 93 -7.41 1.52 -4.48
CA PRO A 93 -8.58 1.86 -5.26
C PRO A 93 -9.89 2.06 -4.50
N THR A 94 -10.90 2.56 -5.22
CA THR A 94 -12.12 3.09 -4.62
C THR A 94 -13.03 2.01 -4.03
N GLY A 95 -13.17 0.85 -4.69
CA GLY A 95 -13.84 -0.33 -4.12
C GLY A 95 -15.34 -0.18 -3.82
N TYR A 96 -16.10 0.61 -4.60
CA TYR A 96 -17.52 0.88 -4.30
C TYR A 96 -18.51 -0.26 -4.57
N PHE A 97 -18.12 -1.32 -5.31
CA PHE A 97 -18.97 -2.48 -5.58
C PHE A 97 -18.14 -3.75 -5.76
N GLU A 98 -18.77 -4.92 -5.70
CA GLU A 98 -18.13 -6.25 -5.74
C GLU A 98 -17.18 -6.46 -6.93
N GLY A 99 -17.52 -5.93 -8.11
CA GLY A 99 -16.70 -6.01 -9.33
C GLY A 99 -15.68 -4.89 -9.50
N ALA A 100 -15.65 -3.91 -8.59
CA ALA A 100 -14.69 -2.82 -8.62
C ALA A 100 -13.31 -3.30 -8.13
N PRO A 101 -12.22 -2.63 -8.54
CA PRO A 101 -10.93 -2.84 -7.91
C PRO A 101 -10.97 -2.55 -6.40
N GLY A 102 -10.39 -3.43 -5.60
CA GLY A 102 -10.33 -3.30 -4.13
C GLY A 102 -8.91 -3.09 -3.60
N ARG A 103 -8.77 -2.59 -2.36
CA ARG A 103 -7.48 -2.18 -1.78
C ARG A 103 -6.57 -3.33 -1.33
N MET A 104 -6.97 -4.59 -1.54
CA MET A 104 -6.21 -5.78 -1.13
C MET A 104 -4.75 -5.73 -1.59
N SER A 105 -4.52 -5.59 -2.91
CA SER A 105 -3.15 -5.56 -3.46
C SER A 105 -2.41 -4.28 -3.10
N ALA A 106 -3.12 -3.14 -3.00
CA ALA A 106 -2.53 -1.86 -2.64
C ALA A 106 -1.98 -1.88 -1.20
N ILE A 107 -2.77 -2.35 -0.24
CA ILE A 107 -2.38 -2.51 1.17
C ILE A 107 -1.20 -3.47 1.27
N TYR A 108 -1.29 -4.65 0.67
CA TYR A 108 -0.21 -5.64 0.72
C TYR A 108 1.10 -5.09 0.14
N THR A 109 1.03 -4.44 -1.02
CA THR A 109 2.21 -3.91 -1.72
C THR A 109 2.84 -2.74 -0.96
N ALA A 110 2.05 -1.85 -0.37
CA ALA A 110 2.54 -0.79 0.52
C ALA A 110 3.34 -1.39 1.68
N GLY A 111 2.83 -2.47 2.28
CA GLY A 111 3.51 -3.22 3.32
C GLY A 111 4.82 -3.85 2.86
N LEU A 112 4.90 -4.38 1.63
CA LEU A 112 6.16 -4.91 1.09
C LEU A 112 7.17 -3.81 0.79
N ILE A 113 6.75 -2.69 0.21
CA ILE A 113 7.62 -1.54 -0.09
C ILE A 113 8.24 -1.01 1.21
N ALA A 114 7.42 -0.76 2.23
CA ALA A 114 7.87 -0.30 3.55
C ALA A 114 8.92 -1.25 4.17
N ARG A 115 8.69 -2.57 4.10
CA ARG A 115 9.63 -3.57 4.64
C ARG A 115 10.94 -3.66 3.85
N ASN A 116 10.92 -3.33 2.55
CA ASN A 116 12.10 -3.38 1.67
C ASN A 116 13.01 -2.16 1.78
N LYS A 117 12.64 -1.15 2.58
CA LYS A 117 13.54 -0.04 2.96
C LYS A 117 14.84 -0.62 3.54
N GLU A 118 16.00 -0.07 3.20
CA GLU A 118 17.31 -0.51 3.68
C GLU A 118 17.42 -0.29 5.20
N GLN A 119 17.01 0.88 5.68
CA GLN A 119 17.07 1.24 7.10
C GLN A 119 15.87 2.09 7.53
N GLY A 120 15.63 2.14 8.84
CA GLY A 120 14.56 2.94 9.43
C GLY A 120 13.20 2.29 9.32
N GLU A 121 12.17 3.12 9.25
CA GLU A 121 10.76 2.76 9.33
C GLU A 121 9.97 3.59 8.30
N THR A 122 8.81 3.10 7.90
CA THR A 122 7.87 3.79 7.01
C THR A 122 6.51 3.85 7.71
N ASP A 123 5.92 5.04 7.76
CA ASP A 123 4.56 5.23 8.24
C ASP A 123 3.55 4.91 7.12
N VAL A 124 2.68 3.94 7.36
CA VAL A 124 1.65 3.54 6.40
C VAL A 124 0.28 3.87 6.98
N PHE A 125 -0.47 4.68 6.25
CA PHE A 125 -1.83 5.06 6.59
C PHE A 125 -2.81 4.34 5.65
N VAL A 126 -3.89 3.81 6.21
CA VAL A 126 -4.97 3.18 5.44
C VAL A 126 -6.27 3.91 5.77
N HIS A 127 -6.97 4.38 4.75
CA HIS A 127 -8.27 5.03 4.89
C HIS A 127 -9.43 4.03 4.77
N ASP A 128 -10.61 4.41 5.24
CA ASP A 128 -11.85 3.62 5.29
C ASP A 128 -11.73 2.25 5.96
N VAL A 129 -11.01 2.20 7.09
CA VAL A 129 -10.84 0.94 7.85
C VAL A 129 -12.11 0.45 8.56
N ASP A 130 -13.22 1.15 8.42
CA ASP A 130 -14.57 0.68 8.77
C ASP A 130 -15.12 -0.32 7.73
N ARG A 131 -14.54 -0.39 6.53
CA ARG A 131 -14.86 -1.39 5.51
C ARG A 131 -14.11 -2.72 5.78
N LYS A 132 -14.78 -3.85 5.49
CA LYS A 132 -14.27 -5.20 5.77
C LYS A 132 -12.91 -5.49 5.13
N VAL A 133 -12.72 -5.09 3.87
CA VAL A 133 -11.48 -5.32 3.12
C VAL A 133 -10.31 -4.59 3.79
N GLU A 134 -10.45 -3.29 4.00
CA GLU A 134 -9.42 -2.44 4.57
C GLU A 134 -9.12 -2.85 6.00
N ASP A 135 -10.14 -3.19 6.81
CA ASP A 135 -9.94 -3.69 8.16
C ASP A 135 -9.11 -4.96 8.20
N THR A 136 -9.52 -5.96 7.40
CA THR A 136 -8.93 -7.30 7.41
C THR A 136 -7.52 -7.29 6.85
N PHE A 137 -7.32 -6.70 5.67
CA PHE A 137 -6.04 -6.73 4.96
C PHE A 137 -4.98 -5.87 5.65
N SER A 138 -5.36 -4.71 6.20
CA SER A 138 -4.39 -3.86 6.91
C SER A 138 -3.86 -4.54 8.16
N LYS A 139 -4.71 -5.16 8.97
CA LYS A 139 -4.29 -5.91 10.16
C LYS A 139 -3.47 -7.15 9.84
N ALA A 140 -3.82 -7.85 8.75
CA ALA A 140 -3.11 -9.05 8.34
C ALA A 140 -1.72 -8.74 7.75
N PHE A 141 -1.61 -7.77 6.84
CA PHE A 141 -0.41 -7.59 6.02
C PHE A 141 0.43 -6.36 6.36
N LEU A 142 -0.15 -5.34 7.00
CA LEU A 142 0.63 -4.31 7.70
C LEU A 142 0.92 -4.71 9.15
N CYS A 143 0.33 -5.82 9.59
CA CYS A 143 0.44 -6.44 10.92
C CYS A 143 -0.19 -5.62 12.04
N GLN A 144 -1.14 -6.23 12.75
CA GLN A 144 -1.77 -5.66 13.94
C GLN A 144 -0.73 -5.18 14.97
N GLY A 145 0.40 -5.88 15.15
CA GLY A 145 1.44 -5.45 16.10
C GLY A 145 2.27 -4.24 15.66
N TYR A 146 2.10 -3.75 14.42
CA TYR A 146 2.67 -2.48 13.96
C TYR A 146 1.63 -1.34 13.93
N LEU A 147 0.38 -1.61 14.34
CA LEU A 147 -0.65 -0.59 14.51
C LEU A 147 -0.23 0.39 15.62
N ARG A 148 -0.22 1.68 15.31
CA ARG A 148 0.03 2.75 16.29
C ARG A 148 -1.27 3.35 16.79
N GLU A 149 -2.12 3.76 15.87
CA GLU A 149 -3.35 4.47 16.17
C GLU A 149 -4.41 4.22 15.09
N GLN A 150 -5.67 4.32 15.48
CA GLN A 150 -6.78 4.50 14.57
C GLN A 150 -7.60 5.70 15.01
N GLN A 151 -7.77 6.68 14.11
CA GLN A 151 -8.59 7.86 14.34
C GLN A 151 -9.70 7.92 13.28
N GLY A 152 -10.95 7.71 13.73
CA GLY A 152 -12.08 7.60 12.84
C GLY A 152 -11.90 6.47 11.82
N ARG A 153 -11.87 6.83 10.53
CA ARG A 153 -11.71 5.92 9.38
C ARG A 153 -10.26 5.74 8.93
N ILE A 154 -9.28 6.37 9.59
CA ILE A 154 -7.87 6.27 9.24
C ILE A 154 -7.13 5.42 10.27
N ARG A 155 -6.29 4.52 9.78
CA ARG A 155 -5.41 3.68 10.58
C ARG A 155 -3.95 3.92 10.24
N HIS A 156 -3.11 4.06 11.25
CA HIS A 156 -1.68 4.34 11.13
C HIS A 156 -0.85 3.14 11.62
N PHE A 157 0.06 2.69 10.77
CA PHE A 157 1.05 1.67 11.07
C PHE A 157 2.45 2.25 10.95
N THR A 158 3.37 1.81 11.81
CA THR A 158 4.80 2.09 11.62
C THR A 158 5.49 0.77 11.29
N ILE A 159 5.91 0.63 10.02
CA ILE A 159 6.47 -0.61 9.49
C ILE A 159 7.99 -0.49 9.44
N PRO A 160 8.71 -1.31 10.20
CA PRO A 160 10.17 -1.24 10.24
C PRO A 160 10.80 -1.92 9.01
N SER A 161 12.01 -1.50 8.66
CA SER A 161 12.82 -2.22 7.68
C SER A 161 13.08 -3.67 8.12
N HIS A 162 12.90 -4.60 7.17
CA HIS A 162 13.30 -6.00 7.34
C HIS A 162 14.72 -6.25 6.86
N LYS A 163 15.31 -5.35 6.07
CA LYS A 163 16.72 -5.43 5.66
C LYS A 163 17.67 -5.03 6.78
N ALA A 164 17.27 -4.09 7.65
CA ALA A 164 18.08 -3.64 8.78
C ALA A 164 18.32 -4.72 9.86
N ARG A 165 17.48 -5.76 9.93
CA ARG A 165 17.63 -6.85 10.92
C ARG A 165 17.24 -8.20 10.32
N LEU A 166 18.24 -9.03 10.07
CA LEU A 166 18.05 -10.42 9.62
C LEU A 166 17.15 -11.21 10.59
N GLY A 167 16.30 -12.07 10.04
CA GLY A 167 15.41 -12.93 10.82
C GLY A 167 14.22 -12.23 11.46
N ARG A 168 13.93 -10.96 11.12
CA ARG A 168 12.67 -10.31 11.54
C ARG A 168 11.47 -11.08 10.94
N PRO A 169 10.53 -11.57 11.77
CA PRO A 169 9.33 -12.23 11.25
C PRO A 169 8.45 -11.24 10.49
N PHE A 170 7.64 -11.72 9.54
CA PHE A 170 6.78 -10.87 8.70
C PHE A 170 5.86 -9.95 9.51
N CYS A 171 5.26 -10.51 10.56
CA CYS A 171 4.57 -9.79 11.62
C CYS A 171 5.25 -10.04 12.97
N PRO A 172 5.28 -9.06 13.88
CA PRO A 172 5.73 -9.28 15.24
C PRO A 172 4.75 -10.20 15.98
N SER A 173 5.26 -10.94 16.97
CA SER A 173 4.46 -11.74 17.90
C SER A 173 3.54 -10.88 18.76
#